data_AF-A0A1G2MTG9-F1
#
_entry.id   AF-A0A1G2MTG9-F1
#
_cell.length_a   1.000
_cell.length_b   1.000
_cell.length_c   1.000
_cell.angle_alpha   90.00
_cell.angle_beta   90.00
_cell.angle_gamma   90.00
#
_symmetry.space_group_name_H-M   'P 1'
#
loop_
_entity.id
_entity.type
_entity.pdbx_description
1 polymer ?
#
loop_
_entity_poly.entity_id
_entity_poly.type
_entity_poly.pdbx_seq_one_letter_code
_entity_poly.pdbx_strand_id
1 'polypeptide(L)'
;MPLRLQKAGKQEPWTLEELAEGLESFYKQYSRYPTATEVDAYDYLPSARQIERRFGGLVELRKRLKLDSQTDFRSGIHSSQRAHSINKRAHEIEQTVYEFLQNVFKKEFVHREYFFTDDQRTRADFFVYDSRKGFCVDVFYPNSLRNLTGCLNIKLDKYQATYMREYPVIFLQMNEDITQEMLDNLVENKKKRLLTGQRLLSWNSFKGFCKSRKPLALA
;
A
#
# COMPACT_ATOMS: atom_id res chain seq x y z
N MET A 1 28.95 -16.72 19.34
CA MET A 1 29.21 -18.00 18.66
C MET A 1 29.19 -17.75 17.15
N PRO A 2 29.47 -18.72 16.25
CA PRO A 2 29.19 -18.48 14.83
C PRO A 2 27.69 -18.25 14.61
N LEU A 3 27.33 -17.21 13.87
CA LEU A 3 25.94 -16.88 13.59
C LEU A 3 25.25 -18.05 12.86
N ARG A 4 24.09 -18.46 13.37
CA ARG A 4 23.29 -19.52 12.77
C ARG A 4 22.65 -19.03 11.47
N LEU A 5 22.79 -19.80 10.40
CA LEU A 5 22.12 -19.55 9.13
C LEU A 5 20.73 -20.21 9.07
N GLN A 6 19.76 -19.46 8.55
CA GLN A 6 18.45 -19.97 8.20
C GLN A 6 18.55 -20.95 7.03
N LYS A 7 17.85 -22.09 7.11
CA LYS A 7 17.74 -23.06 6.01
C LYS A 7 16.29 -23.54 5.87
N ALA A 8 15.89 -23.90 4.67
CA ALA A 8 14.58 -24.49 4.43
C ALA A 8 14.50 -25.93 4.99
N GLY A 9 13.34 -26.33 5.51
CA GLY A 9 13.07 -27.71 5.95
C GLY A 9 13.00 -27.91 7.48
N LYS A 10 13.14 -29.17 7.93
CA LYS A 10 13.16 -29.54 9.36
C LYS A 10 14.46 -29.07 9.99
N GLN A 11 14.48 -27.83 10.46
CA GLN A 11 15.55 -27.33 11.31
C GLN A 11 15.21 -27.55 12.79
N GLU A 12 16.24 -27.70 13.60
CA GLU A 12 16.09 -27.59 15.04
C GLU A 12 15.45 -26.24 15.41
N PRO A 13 14.73 -26.16 16.53
CA PRO A 13 14.25 -24.90 17.05
C PRO A 13 15.36 -23.85 17.19
N TRP A 14 15.01 -22.59 16.95
CA TRP A 14 15.87 -21.47 17.34
C TRP A 14 15.79 -21.26 18.85
N THR A 15 16.94 -21.07 19.47
CA THR A 15 17.11 -20.76 20.89
C THR A 15 17.07 -19.25 21.11
N LEU A 16 16.94 -18.84 22.37
CA LEU A 16 16.88 -17.42 22.73
C LEU A 16 18.25 -16.75 22.54
N GLU A 17 19.33 -17.49 22.76
CA GLU A 17 20.72 -17.09 22.59
C GLU A 17 21.07 -16.87 21.11
N GLU A 18 20.70 -17.80 20.22
CA GLU A 18 20.91 -17.64 18.77
C GLU A 18 20.14 -16.43 18.22
N LEU A 19 18.92 -16.20 18.71
CA LEU A 19 18.14 -15.01 18.37
C LEU A 19 18.79 -13.72 18.87
N ALA A 20 19.36 -13.74 20.08
CA ALA A 20 20.09 -12.60 20.62
C ALA A 20 21.30 -12.25 19.76
N GLU A 21 22.11 -13.25 19.38
CA GLU A 21 23.29 -13.05 18.53
C GLU A 21 22.91 -12.53 17.13
N GLY A 22 21.87 -13.09 16.51
CA GLY A 22 21.36 -12.63 15.21
C GLY A 22 20.83 -11.18 15.26
N LEU A 23 20.08 -10.84 16.31
CA LEU A 23 19.58 -9.48 16.52
C LEU A 23 20.71 -8.49 16.82
N GLU A 24 21.73 -8.90 17.58
CA GLU A 24 22.90 -8.09 17.89
C GLU A 24 23.74 -7.83 16.62
N SER A 25 23.91 -8.84 15.76
CA SER A 25 24.59 -8.68 14.48
C SER A 25 23.88 -7.67 13.58
N PHE A 26 22.54 -7.76 13.49
CA PHE A 26 21.74 -6.77 12.77
C PHE A 26 21.89 -5.37 13.39
N TYR A 27 21.87 -5.27 14.72
CA TYR A 27 22.05 -3.99 15.42
C TYR A 27 23.42 -3.37 15.15
N LYS A 28 24.51 -4.17 15.15
CA LYS A 28 25.85 -3.69 14.81
C LYS A 28 25.95 -3.17 13.38
N GLN A 29 25.20 -3.77 12.45
CA GLN A 29 25.22 -3.40 11.04
C GLN A 29 24.35 -2.16 10.74
N TYR A 30 23.20 -2.03 11.39
CA TYR A 30 22.18 -1.03 11.03
C TYR A 30 21.88 -0.01 12.15
N SER A 31 22.55 -0.13 13.30
CA SER A 31 22.35 0.69 14.51
C SER A 31 20.90 0.74 15.01
N ARG A 32 20.11 -0.30 14.69
CA ARG A 32 18.71 -0.49 15.12
C ARG A 32 18.32 -1.95 15.01
N TYR A 33 17.19 -2.34 15.64
CA TYR A 33 16.64 -3.69 15.48
C TYR A 33 15.76 -3.84 14.23
N PRO A 34 15.69 -5.05 13.66
CA PRO A 34 14.97 -5.31 12.42
C PRO A 34 13.44 -5.30 12.62
N THR A 35 12.71 -4.84 11.61
CA THR A 35 11.26 -5.02 11.48
C THR A 35 10.93 -6.46 11.08
N ALA A 36 9.66 -6.88 11.17
CA ALA A 36 9.24 -8.23 10.78
C ALA A 36 9.67 -8.62 9.35
N THR A 37 9.59 -7.68 8.40
CA THR A 37 10.00 -7.92 7.01
C THR A 37 11.51 -8.07 6.88
N GLU A 38 12.29 -7.31 7.65
CA GLU A 38 13.75 -7.39 7.63
C GLU A 38 14.24 -8.66 8.31
N VAL A 39 13.53 -9.12 9.34
CA VAL A 39 13.75 -10.45 9.93
C VAL A 39 13.53 -11.55 8.89
N ASP A 40 12.44 -11.48 8.12
CA ASP A 40 12.18 -12.45 7.05
C ASP A 40 13.22 -12.42 5.92
N ALA A 41 13.96 -11.31 5.77
CA ALA A 41 14.97 -11.10 4.72
C ALA A 41 16.42 -11.25 5.21
N TYR A 42 16.64 -11.51 6.50
CA TYR A 42 17.97 -11.57 7.10
C TYR A 42 18.39 -13.01 7.39
N ASP A 43 19.44 -13.46 6.72
CA ASP A 43 19.87 -14.88 6.71
C ASP A 43 20.20 -15.45 8.10
N TYR A 44 20.52 -14.59 9.08
CA TYR A 44 20.91 -14.98 10.43
C TYR A 44 19.76 -14.91 11.45
N LEU A 45 18.52 -14.79 10.96
CA LEU A 45 17.32 -14.85 11.79
C LEU A 45 16.29 -15.82 11.19
N PRO A 46 15.45 -16.46 12.02
CA PRO A 46 14.30 -17.21 11.52
C PRO A 46 13.22 -16.26 11.00
N SER A 47 12.23 -16.81 10.28
CA SER A 47 11.09 -16.01 9.85
C SER A 47 10.34 -15.40 11.04
N ALA A 48 9.79 -14.20 10.84
CA ALA A 48 9.01 -13.49 11.84
C ALA A 48 7.84 -14.35 12.37
N ARG A 49 7.26 -15.22 11.53
CA ARG A 49 6.20 -16.15 11.93
C ARG A 49 6.69 -17.27 12.85
N GLN A 50 7.93 -17.74 12.69
CA GLN A 50 8.53 -18.69 13.64
C GLN A 50 8.79 -18.03 15.00
N ILE A 51 9.25 -16.78 14.99
CA ILE A 51 9.42 -15.98 16.20
C ILE A 51 8.07 -15.76 16.89
N GLU A 52 7.04 -15.41 16.13
CA GLU A 52 5.67 -15.23 16.66
C GLU A 52 5.16 -16.48 17.38
N ARG A 53 5.23 -17.64 16.71
CA ARG A 53 4.71 -18.91 17.26
C ARG A 53 5.42 -19.37 18.53
N ARG A 54 6.73 -19.14 18.64
CA ARG A 54 7.55 -19.66 19.76
C ARG A 54 7.78 -18.65 20.87
N PHE A 55 7.88 -17.37 20.53
CA PHE A 55 8.33 -16.32 21.44
C PHE A 55 7.30 -15.20 21.61
N GLY A 56 6.11 -15.31 21.02
CA GLY A 56 5.04 -14.30 21.14
C GLY A 56 5.24 -13.07 20.25
N GLY A 57 6.21 -13.12 19.32
CA GLY A 57 6.48 -12.06 18.34
C GLY A 57 7.69 -11.21 18.70
N LEU A 58 8.07 -10.31 17.79
CA LEU A 58 9.29 -9.51 17.92
C LEU A 58 9.26 -8.56 19.12
N VAL A 59 8.10 -8.02 19.46
CA VAL A 59 7.94 -7.13 20.63
C VAL A 59 8.24 -7.89 21.91
N GLU A 60 7.66 -9.08 22.05
CA GLU A 60 7.82 -9.93 23.23
C GLU A 60 9.25 -10.51 23.32
N LEU A 61 9.84 -10.90 22.19
CA LEU A 61 11.23 -11.31 22.12
C LEU A 61 12.20 -10.22 22.61
N ARG A 62 12.01 -8.96 22.18
CA ARG A 62 12.84 -7.83 22.63
C ARG A 62 12.70 -7.57 24.12
N LYS A 63 11.48 -7.67 24.67
CA LYS A 63 11.24 -7.56 26.12
C LYS A 63 11.98 -8.65 26.90
N ARG A 64 11.89 -9.91 26.45
CA ARG A 64 12.58 -11.04 27.09
C ARG A 64 14.10 -10.90 27.07
N LEU A 65 14.64 -10.37 25.98
CA LEU A 65 16.07 -10.10 25.82
C LEU A 65 16.54 -8.81 26.50
N LYS A 66 15.65 -8.07 27.17
CA LYS A 66 15.94 -6.78 27.84
C LYS A 66 16.69 -5.81 26.93
N LEU A 67 16.33 -5.80 25.65
CA LEU A 67 16.96 -4.90 24.68
C LEU A 67 16.36 -3.51 24.87
N ASP A 68 17.14 -2.57 25.42
CA ASP A 68 16.75 -1.19 25.75
C ASP A 68 16.35 -0.29 24.56
N SER A 69 16.21 -0.88 23.37
CA SER A 69 15.67 -0.19 22.21
C SER A 69 14.13 -0.16 22.20
N GLN A 70 13.58 0.79 21.45
CA GLN A 70 12.16 0.93 21.19
C GLN A 70 11.46 -0.42 20.93
N THR A 71 10.57 -0.77 21.84
CA THR A 71 9.89 -2.07 21.90
C THR A 71 8.83 -2.22 20.80
N ASP A 72 8.28 -1.11 20.30
CA ASP A 72 7.24 -1.12 19.27
C ASP A 72 7.43 0.01 18.24
N PHE A 73 7.73 -0.38 17.00
CA PHE A 73 7.82 0.52 15.84
C PHE A 73 6.44 0.99 15.31
N ARG A 74 5.34 0.58 15.97
CA ARG A 74 3.95 0.96 15.64
C ARG A 74 3.38 2.02 16.59
N SER A 75 4.06 2.38 17.67
CA SER A 75 3.52 3.31 18.69
C SER A 75 4.24 4.67 18.75
N GLY A 76 3.47 5.72 19.04
CA GLY A 76 3.95 7.05 19.45
C GLY A 76 4.53 7.92 18.33
N ILE A 77 5.81 8.26 18.46
CA ILE A 77 6.49 9.29 17.65
C ILE A 77 6.66 8.83 16.19
N HIS A 78 7.06 7.58 15.96
CA HIS A 78 7.23 7.04 14.60
C HIS A 78 5.91 6.86 13.85
N SER A 79 4.81 6.53 14.53
CA SER A 79 3.49 6.46 13.89
C SER A 79 2.99 7.85 13.49
N SER A 80 3.23 8.86 14.32
CA SER A 80 2.87 10.26 14.01
C SER A 80 3.71 10.82 12.86
N GLN A 81 5.03 10.67 12.90
CA GLN A 81 5.93 11.12 11.83
C GLN A 81 5.65 10.41 10.49
N ARG A 82 5.37 9.10 10.53
CA ARG A 82 4.99 8.32 9.33
C ARG A 82 3.64 8.75 8.79
N ALA A 83 2.64 9.00 9.65
CA ALA A 83 1.35 9.52 9.21
C ALA A 83 1.49 10.90 8.56
N HIS A 84 2.32 11.77 9.15
CA HIS A 84 2.54 13.11 8.62
C HIS A 84 3.23 13.09 7.24
N SER A 85 4.25 12.24 7.06
CA SER A 85 4.93 12.11 5.76
C SER A 85 4.04 11.46 4.70
N ILE A 86 3.22 10.48 5.07
CA ILE A 86 2.22 9.88 4.19
C ILE A 86 1.18 10.91 3.75
N ASN A 87 0.66 11.72 4.67
CA ASN A 87 -0.34 12.74 4.35
C ASN A 87 0.22 13.82 3.42
N LYS A 88 1.43 14.29 3.67
CA LYS A 88 2.11 15.25 2.79
C LYS A 88 2.26 14.68 1.38
N ARG A 89 2.76 13.45 1.29
CA ARG A 89 2.94 12.75 0.01
C ARG A 89 1.60 12.53 -0.72
N ALA A 90 0.56 12.10 0.00
CA ALA A 90 -0.76 11.90 -0.56
C ALA A 90 -1.31 13.19 -1.19
N HIS A 91 -1.14 14.32 -0.50
CA HIS A 91 -1.55 15.61 -1.01
C HIS A 91 -0.79 16.02 -2.29
N GLU A 92 0.54 15.86 -2.31
CA GLU A 92 1.37 16.14 -3.49
C GLU A 92 0.97 15.25 -4.70
N ILE A 93 0.66 13.98 -4.43
CA ILE A 93 0.22 13.03 -5.45
C ILE A 93 -1.16 13.38 -6.00
N GLU A 94 -2.11 13.67 -5.13
CA GLU A 94 -3.45 14.12 -5.56
C GLU A 94 -3.36 15.39 -6.40
N GLN A 95 -2.51 16.35 -5.99
CA GLN A 95 -2.27 17.56 -6.76
C GLN A 95 -1.71 17.26 -8.15
N THR A 96 -0.74 16.35 -8.24
CA THR A 96 -0.16 15.90 -9.54
C THR A 96 -1.24 15.29 -10.45
N VAL A 97 -2.11 14.44 -9.90
CA VAL A 97 -3.20 13.82 -10.65
C VAL A 97 -4.22 14.88 -11.08
N TYR A 98 -4.57 15.81 -10.19
CA TYR A 98 -5.52 16.88 -10.46
C TYR A 98 -5.05 17.78 -11.60
N GLU A 99 -3.81 18.25 -11.57
CA GLU A 99 -3.23 19.09 -12.63
C GLU A 99 -3.21 18.37 -13.97
N PHE A 100 -2.85 17.08 -13.98
CA PHE A 100 -2.93 16.28 -15.20
C PHE A 100 -4.36 16.19 -15.74
N LEU A 101 -5.33 15.91 -14.88
CA LEU A 101 -6.73 15.79 -15.29
C LEU A 101 -7.28 17.12 -15.81
N GLN A 102 -6.96 18.25 -15.17
CA GLN A 102 -7.36 19.56 -15.66
C GLN A 102 -6.76 19.87 -17.03
N ASN A 103 -5.51 19.49 -17.27
CA ASN A 103 -4.88 19.71 -18.57
C ASN A 103 -5.57 18.92 -19.69
N VAL A 104 -6.05 17.71 -19.40
CA VAL A 104 -6.72 16.83 -20.38
C VAL A 104 -8.20 17.20 -20.54
N PHE A 105 -8.93 17.36 -19.44
CA PHE A 105 -10.39 17.47 -19.44
C PHE A 105 -10.92 18.87 -19.18
N LYS A 106 -10.06 19.83 -18.83
CA LYS A 106 -10.41 21.18 -18.34
C LYS A 106 -10.99 21.16 -16.92
N LYS A 107 -10.79 22.25 -16.20
CA LYS A 107 -11.08 22.37 -14.77
C LYS A 107 -12.57 22.20 -14.47
N GLU A 108 -13.42 22.68 -15.36
CA GLU A 108 -14.88 22.66 -15.26
C GLU A 108 -15.44 21.23 -15.26
N PHE A 109 -14.68 20.28 -15.80
CA PHE A 109 -15.07 18.88 -15.91
C PHE A 109 -14.33 17.95 -14.94
N VAL A 110 -13.55 18.50 -14.01
CA VAL A 110 -12.79 17.74 -13.01
C VAL A 110 -13.17 18.19 -11.61
N HIS A 111 -13.88 17.34 -10.89
CA HIS A 111 -14.34 17.59 -9.53
C HIS A 111 -13.48 16.82 -8.53
N ARG A 112 -13.06 17.51 -7.47
CA ARG A 112 -12.43 16.88 -6.31
C ARG A 112 -13.51 16.36 -5.37
N GLU A 113 -13.23 15.27 -4.67
CA GLU A 113 -14.09 14.69 -3.63
C GLU A 113 -15.53 14.47 -4.10
N TYR A 114 -15.74 13.49 -4.99
CA TYR A 114 -17.08 13.16 -5.47
C TYR A 114 -17.81 12.24 -4.51
N PHE A 115 -18.91 12.74 -3.93
CA PHE A 115 -19.75 12.01 -2.99
C PHE A 115 -20.82 11.20 -3.72
N PHE A 116 -20.90 9.90 -3.43
CA PHE A 116 -21.96 9.04 -3.97
C PHE A 116 -23.26 9.13 -3.17
N THR A 117 -23.18 9.64 -1.95
CA THR A 117 -24.27 9.81 -0.99
C THR A 117 -24.02 11.03 -0.12
N ASP A 118 -25.06 11.58 0.50
CA ASP A 118 -24.96 12.73 1.42
C ASP A 118 -24.29 12.41 2.78
N ASP A 119 -23.75 11.19 2.94
CA ASP A 119 -23.13 10.72 4.19
C ASP A 119 -21.71 11.29 4.44
N GLN A 120 -21.17 12.07 3.50
CA GLN A 120 -19.82 12.66 3.48
C GLN A 120 -18.65 11.66 3.62
N ARG A 121 -18.92 10.36 3.74
CA ARG A 121 -17.91 9.32 3.96
C ARG A 121 -17.63 8.55 2.68
N THR A 122 -18.64 8.44 1.84
CA THR A 122 -18.58 7.65 0.63
C THR A 122 -18.21 8.52 -0.56
N ARG A 123 -16.89 8.67 -0.78
CA ARG A 123 -16.37 9.56 -1.83
C ARG A 123 -15.23 8.98 -2.64
N ALA A 124 -15.11 9.36 -3.90
CA ALA A 124 -13.91 9.20 -4.72
C ALA A 124 -13.06 10.48 -4.65
N ASP A 125 -11.75 10.37 -4.88
CA ASP A 125 -10.85 11.52 -4.82
C ASP A 125 -11.12 12.50 -5.97
N PHE A 126 -11.42 11.96 -7.15
CA PHE A 126 -11.85 12.74 -8.31
C PHE A 126 -13.03 12.13 -9.02
N PHE A 127 -13.82 13.00 -9.64
CA PHE A 127 -14.78 12.67 -10.68
C PHE A 127 -14.47 13.50 -11.93
N VAL A 128 -14.46 12.85 -13.07
CA VAL A 128 -14.09 13.45 -14.35
C VAL A 128 -15.24 13.26 -15.32
N TYR A 129 -15.81 14.35 -15.83
CA TYR A 129 -16.79 14.32 -16.91
C TYR A 129 -16.09 14.11 -18.25
N ASP A 130 -16.59 13.13 -19.01
CA ASP A 130 -16.18 12.88 -20.39
C ASP A 130 -17.41 12.66 -21.28
N SER A 131 -17.19 12.53 -22.58
CA SER A 131 -18.24 12.21 -23.55
C SER A 131 -19.04 10.91 -23.28
N ARG A 132 -18.61 10.09 -22.31
CA ARG A 132 -19.24 8.82 -21.93
C ARG A 132 -19.86 8.88 -20.52
N LYS A 133 -20.29 10.07 -20.08
CA LYS A 133 -20.89 10.40 -18.76
C LYS A 133 -19.90 10.57 -17.61
N GLY A 134 -18.62 10.24 -17.79
CA GLY A 134 -17.58 10.40 -16.79
C GLY A 134 -17.14 9.13 -16.06
N PHE A 135 -16.20 9.30 -15.13
CA PHE A 135 -15.61 8.23 -14.33
C PHE A 135 -15.01 8.77 -13.03
N CYS A 136 -14.91 7.90 -12.03
CA CYS A 136 -14.29 8.19 -10.74
C CYS A 136 -12.83 7.74 -10.73
N VAL A 137 -12.00 8.46 -9.97
CA VAL A 137 -10.60 8.09 -9.70
C VAL A 137 -10.38 8.11 -8.19
N ASP A 138 -9.84 7.01 -7.68
CA ASP A 138 -9.46 6.85 -6.27
C ASP A 138 -7.97 6.52 -6.23
N VAL A 139 -7.18 7.49 -5.79
CA VAL A 139 -5.72 7.55 -5.86
C VAL A 139 -5.12 6.95 -4.59
N PHE A 140 -4.01 6.25 -4.75
CA PHE A 140 -3.25 5.75 -3.61
C PHE A 140 -1.79 5.52 -3.97
N TYR A 141 -0.95 5.48 -2.93
CA TYR A 141 0.48 5.26 -3.09
C TYR A 141 0.94 4.08 -2.23
N PRO A 142 0.95 2.87 -2.79
CA PRO A 142 1.47 1.72 -2.07
C PRO A 142 2.99 1.71 -2.09
N ASN A 143 3.63 1.45 -0.95
CA ASN A 143 5.10 1.39 -0.89
C ASN A 143 5.68 0.11 -1.52
N SER A 144 4.86 -0.90 -1.77
CA SER A 144 5.26 -2.17 -2.40
C SER A 144 4.05 -2.94 -2.92
N LEU A 145 4.27 -3.96 -3.75
CA LEU A 145 3.20 -4.82 -4.28
C LEU A 145 2.39 -5.53 -3.19
N ARG A 146 3.05 -5.91 -2.08
CA ARG A 146 2.37 -6.49 -0.90
C ARG A 146 1.44 -5.48 -0.23
N ASN A 147 1.89 -4.24 -0.05
CA ASN A 147 1.07 -3.17 0.51
C ASN A 147 -0.10 -2.80 -0.42
N LEU A 148 0.15 -2.77 -1.73
CA LEU A 148 -0.85 -2.54 -2.77
C LEU A 148 -2.04 -3.48 -2.66
N THR A 149 -1.79 -4.78 -2.44
CA THR A 149 -2.87 -5.78 -2.29
C THR A 149 -3.82 -5.41 -1.16
N GLY A 150 -3.29 -4.95 -0.03
CA GLY A 150 -4.07 -4.51 1.13
C GLY A 150 -4.87 -3.24 0.84
N CYS A 151 -4.21 -2.21 0.27
CA CYS A 151 -4.87 -0.98 -0.15
C CYS A 151 -6.02 -1.25 -1.12
N LEU A 152 -5.79 -2.11 -2.12
CA LEU A 152 -6.81 -2.48 -3.09
C LEU A 152 -7.99 -3.21 -2.44
N ASN A 153 -7.75 -4.14 -1.51
CA ASN A 153 -8.84 -4.82 -0.81
C ASN A 153 -9.76 -3.86 -0.05
N ILE A 154 -9.17 -2.89 0.67
CA ILE A 154 -9.94 -1.89 1.41
C ILE A 154 -10.81 -1.07 0.43
N LYS A 155 -10.28 -0.70 -0.72
CA LYS A 155 -11.04 0.02 -1.75
C LYS A 155 -12.11 -0.88 -2.37
N LEU A 156 -11.81 -2.12 -2.72
CA LEU A 156 -12.81 -3.07 -3.21
C LEU A 156 -13.98 -3.23 -2.24
N ASP A 157 -13.69 -3.27 -0.93
CA ASP A 157 -14.71 -3.37 0.12
C ASP A 157 -15.52 -2.07 0.25
N LYS A 158 -14.89 -0.90 0.10
CA LYS A 158 -15.57 0.41 0.03
C LYS A 158 -16.56 0.48 -1.14
N TYR A 159 -16.13 0.10 -2.35
CA TYR A 159 -16.94 0.23 -3.58
C TYR A 159 -17.85 -0.98 -3.87
N GLN A 160 -18.30 -1.72 -2.85
CA GLN A 160 -19.19 -2.87 -3.04
C GLN A 160 -20.65 -2.47 -3.29
N ALA A 161 -21.09 -1.35 -2.73
CA ALA A 161 -22.49 -0.95 -2.80
C ALA A 161 -22.92 -0.63 -4.26
N THR A 162 -24.16 -0.95 -4.60
CA THR A 162 -24.70 -0.80 -5.96
C THR A 162 -24.73 0.64 -6.44
N TYR A 163 -25.04 1.59 -5.55
CA TYR A 163 -25.07 3.02 -5.89
C TYR A 163 -23.68 3.57 -6.25
N MET A 164 -22.60 2.96 -5.74
CA MET A 164 -21.23 3.35 -6.13
C MET A 164 -20.79 2.79 -7.49
N ARG A 165 -21.66 2.06 -8.18
CA ARG A 165 -21.39 1.45 -9.50
C ARG A 165 -22.00 2.24 -10.64
N GLU A 166 -22.60 3.41 -10.38
CA GLU A 166 -23.16 4.28 -11.41
C GLU A 166 -22.09 4.69 -12.44
N TYR A 167 -20.86 4.91 -11.98
CA TYR A 167 -19.73 5.31 -12.81
C TYR A 167 -18.58 4.29 -12.74
N PRO A 168 -17.80 4.14 -13.82
CA PRO A 168 -16.56 3.39 -13.77
C PRO A 168 -15.61 3.96 -12.71
N VAL A 169 -14.93 3.10 -11.96
CA VAL A 169 -13.98 3.50 -10.91
C VAL A 169 -12.57 3.07 -11.28
N ILE A 170 -11.66 4.02 -11.32
CA ILE A 170 -10.23 3.77 -11.55
C ILE A 170 -9.51 3.83 -10.20
N PHE A 171 -8.99 2.69 -9.75
CA PHE A 171 -8.03 2.62 -8.66
C PHE A 171 -6.66 2.97 -9.22
N LEU A 172 -6.20 4.20 -8.96
CA LEU A 172 -4.94 4.71 -9.49
C LEU A 172 -3.83 4.55 -8.47
N GLN A 173 -2.88 3.66 -8.76
CA GLN A 173 -1.68 3.51 -7.97
C GLN A 173 -0.57 4.42 -8.55
N MET A 174 0.10 5.17 -7.69
CA MET A 174 1.06 6.21 -8.10
C MET A 174 2.52 5.86 -7.83
N ASN A 175 2.83 4.64 -7.39
CA ASN A 175 4.19 4.17 -7.24
C ASN A 175 4.77 3.78 -8.61
N GLU A 176 5.78 4.52 -9.06
CA GLU A 176 6.41 4.35 -10.37
C GLU A 176 7.17 3.01 -10.51
N ASP A 177 7.62 2.45 -9.38
CA ASP A 177 8.29 1.14 -9.36
C ASP A 177 7.31 -0.02 -9.62
N ILE A 178 5.99 0.23 -9.57
CA ILE A 178 4.96 -0.77 -9.81
C ILE A 178 4.40 -0.59 -11.22
N THR A 179 4.81 -1.45 -12.15
CA THR A 179 4.40 -1.40 -13.55
C THR A 179 2.98 -1.93 -13.75
N GLN A 180 2.35 -1.62 -14.90
CA GLN A 180 1.03 -2.18 -15.23
C GLN A 180 1.05 -3.71 -15.28
N GLU A 181 2.10 -4.31 -15.84
CA GLU A 181 2.26 -5.76 -15.92
C GLU A 181 2.21 -6.42 -14.52
N MET A 182 2.86 -5.81 -13.52
CA MET A 182 2.78 -6.29 -12.14
C MET A 182 1.37 -6.20 -11.56
N LEU A 183 0.60 -5.17 -11.94
CA LEU A 183 -0.79 -5.00 -11.50
C LEU A 183 -1.71 -6.03 -12.15
N ASP A 184 -1.53 -6.28 -13.45
CA ASP A 184 -2.34 -7.25 -14.19
C ASP A 184 -2.11 -8.65 -13.63
N ASN A 185 -0.84 -9.05 -13.44
CA ASN A 185 -0.47 -10.31 -12.78
C ASN A 185 -1.07 -10.43 -11.37
N LEU A 186 -1.08 -9.33 -10.60
CA LEU A 186 -1.67 -9.32 -9.26
C LEU A 186 -3.18 -9.53 -9.30
N VAL A 187 -3.88 -8.89 -10.24
CA VAL A 187 -5.34 -8.96 -10.37
C VAL A 187 -5.77 -10.35 -10.84
N GLU A 188 -5.04 -10.96 -11.78
CA GLU A 188 -5.33 -12.32 -12.28
C GLU A 188 -5.31 -13.37 -11.17
N ASN A 189 -4.35 -13.25 -10.25
CA ASN A 189 -4.16 -14.20 -9.14
C ASN A 189 -5.01 -13.88 -7.91
N LYS A 190 -5.83 -12.82 -7.94
CA LYS A 190 -6.55 -12.32 -6.76
C LYS A 190 -7.88 -13.05 -6.55
N LYS A 191 -8.13 -13.47 -5.30
CA LYS A 191 -9.43 -14.04 -4.89
C LYS A 191 -10.58 -13.03 -4.99
N LYS A 192 -10.40 -11.83 -4.44
CA LYS A 192 -11.36 -10.71 -4.56
C LYS A 192 -11.12 -9.99 -5.88
N ARG A 193 -11.95 -10.25 -6.88
CA ARG A 193 -11.81 -9.67 -8.23
C ARG A 193 -12.33 -8.24 -8.31
N LEU A 194 -11.82 -7.49 -9.29
CA LEU A 194 -12.42 -6.22 -9.70
C LEU A 194 -13.83 -6.47 -10.23
N LEU A 195 -14.78 -5.60 -9.88
CA LEU A 195 -16.13 -5.63 -10.43
C LEU A 195 -16.18 -4.99 -11.81
N THR A 196 -17.26 -5.24 -12.56
CA THR A 196 -17.51 -4.59 -13.84
C THR A 196 -17.44 -3.06 -13.69
N GLY A 197 -16.68 -2.41 -14.57
CA GLY A 197 -16.44 -0.96 -14.53
C GLY A 197 -15.28 -0.53 -13.64
N GLN A 198 -14.72 -1.41 -12.81
CA GLN A 198 -13.54 -1.12 -12.00
C GLN A 198 -12.25 -1.47 -12.73
N ARG A 199 -11.21 -0.65 -12.56
CA ARG A 199 -9.87 -0.90 -13.13
C ARG A 199 -8.79 -0.53 -12.13
N LEU A 200 -7.69 -1.26 -12.14
CA LEU A 200 -6.47 -0.92 -11.41
C LEU A 200 -5.40 -0.48 -12.42
N LEU A 201 -4.96 0.77 -12.33
CA LEU A 201 -4.03 1.33 -13.31
C LEU A 201 -2.78 1.91 -12.63
N SER A 202 -1.64 1.70 -13.27
CA SER A 202 -0.42 2.47 -13.05
C SER A 202 -0.56 3.88 -13.65
N TRP A 203 0.29 4.80 -13.20
CA TRP A 203 0.29 6.17 -13.71
C TRP A 203 0.40 6.27 -15.25
N ASN A 204 1.30 5.49 -15.85
CA ASN A 204 1.48 5.51 -17.31
C ASN A 204 0.26 5.00 -18.07
N SER A 205 -0.33 3.88 -17.63
CA SER A 205 -1.55 3.35 -18.22
C SER A 205 -2.75 4.26 -18.02
N PHE A 206 -2.81 4.95 -16.88
CA PHE A 206 -3.84 5.94 -16.61
C PHE A 206 -3.75 7.14 -17.56
N LYS A 207 -2.55 7.66 -17.82
CA LYS A 207 -2.37 8.70 -18.84
C LYS A 207 -2.86 8.26 -20.22
N GLY A 208 -2.55 7.01 -20.61
CA GLY A 208 -3.06 6.41 -21.85
C GLY A 208 -4.59 6.30 -21.86
N PHE A 209 -5.18 5.83 -20.76
CA PHE A 209 -6.62 5.77 -20.58
C PHE A 209 -7.28 7.14 -20.74
N CYS A 210 -6.77 8.18 -20.07
CA CYS A 210 -7.31 9.53 -20.16
C CYS A 210 -7.22 10.10 -21.58
N LYS A 211 -6.09 9.90 -22.28
CA LYS A 211 -5.92 10.31 -23.69
C LYS A 211 -6.89 9.60 -24.64
N SER A 212 -7.31 8.39 -24.31
CA SER A 212 -8.31 7.64 -25.09
C SER A 212 -9.75 8.13 -24.89
N ARG A 213 -10.00 8.94 -23.85
CA ARG A 213 -11.31 9.55 -23.60
C ARG A 213 -11.41 10.87 -24.35
N LYS A 214 -12.60 11.17 -24.88
CA LYS A 214 -12.88 12.49 -25.46
C LYS A 214 -13.40 13.42 -24.36
N PRO A 215 -12.72 14.56 -24.09
CA PRO A 215 -13.23 15.59 -23.20
C PRO A 215 -14.58 16.14 -23.66
N LEU A 216 -15.36 16.65 -22.72
CA LEU A 216 -16.51 17.49 -23.05
C LEU A 216 -16.02 18.89 -23.46
N ALA A 217 -16.79 19.54 -24.33
CA ALA A 217 -16.63 20.94 -24.65
C ALA A 217 -17.86 21.70 -24.13
N LEU A 218 -17.65 22.89 -23.59
CA LEU A 218 -18.76 23.82 -23.37
C LEU A 218 -19.25 24.26 -24.74
N ALA A 219 -20.56 24.13 -24.96
CA ALA A 219 -21.24 24.59 -26.16
C ALA A 219 -21.29 26.12 -26.21
#